data_AF-A0AAU1PN84-F1
#
_entry.id   AF-A0AAU1PN84-F1
#
_cell.length_a   1.000
_cell.length_b   1.000
_cell.length_c   1.000
_cell.angle_alpha   90.00
_cell.angle_beta   90.00
_cell.angle_gamma   90.00
#
_symmetry.space_group_name_H-M   'P 1'
#
loop_
_entity.id
_entity.type
_entity.pdbx_description
1 polymer ?
#
loop_
_entity_poly.entity_id
_entity_poly.type
_entity_poly.pdbx_seq_one_letter_code
_entity_poly.pdbx_strand_id
1 'polypeptide(L)' 'MTYRGLILDFGGVLTIRMRLNGEAFERSEGLVPGAYFHALGEHPDGVAIYKALEVGEATQEQWGPRNFGTRTRSPR' A
#
# COMPACT_ATOMS: atom_id res chain seq x y z
N MET A 1 29.20 -13.22 -21.15
CA MET A 1 29.13 -12.00 -20.32
C MET A 1 29.01 -12.44 -18.87
N THR A 2 29.82 -11.89 -17.97
CA THR A 2 29.81 -12.25 -16.54
C THR A 2 29.32 -11.04 -15.75
N TYR A 3 28.15 -11.15 -15.14
CA TYR A 3 27.64 -10.12 -14.23
C TYR A 3 28.48 -10.11 -12.93
N ARG A 4 28.78 -8.91 -12.42
CA ARG A 4 29.58 -8.72 -11.18
C ARG A 4 28.75 -8.24 -9.98
N GLY A 5 27.45 -8.10 -10.16
CA GLY A 5 26.54 -7.62 -9.12
C GLY A 5 25.11 -8.03 -9.42
N LEU A 6 24.31 -8.10 -8.36
CA LEU A 6 22.89 -8.43 -8.39
C LEU A 6 22.14 -7.45 -7.49
N ILE A 7 21.16 -6.77 -8.06
CA ILE A 7 20.21 -5.94 -7.32
C ILE A 7 18.85 -6.62 -7.48
N LEU A 8 18.19 -6.85 -6.35
CA LEU A 8 16.86 -7.46 -6.30
C LEU A 8 15.91 -6.46 -5.65
N ASP A 9 14.76 -6.27 -6.28
CA ASP A 9 13.66 -5.59 -5.63
C ASP A 9 13.15 -6.42 -4.44
N PHE A 10 12.47 -5.78 -3.51
CA PHE A 10 11.87 -6.47 -2.37
C PHE A 10 10.46 -6.96 -2.71
N GLY A 11 9.58 -6.06 -3.15
CA GLY A 11 8.19 -6.36 -3.46
C GLY A 11 8.04 -7.10 -4.78
N GLY A 12 7.43 -8.28 -4.79
CA GLY A 12 7.24 -9.05 -6.02
C GLY A 12 8.48 -9.80 -6.54
N VAL A 13 9.64 -9.63 -5.89
CA VAL A 13 10.88 -10.37 -6.18
C VAL A 13 11.32 -11.20 -4.97
N LEU A 14 11.77 -10.56 -3.88
CA LEU A 14 12.13 -11.28 -2.65
C LEU A 14 10.90 -11.68 -1.83
N THR A 15 9.81 -10.92 -1.97
CA THR A 15 8.52 -11.20 -1.35
C THR A 15 7.45 -11.40 -2.42
N ILE A 16 6.47 -12.25 -2.14
CA ILE A 16 5.43 -12.63 -3.12
C ILE A 16 4.02 -12.34 -2.63
N ARG A 17 3.05 -12.39 -3.55
CA ARG A 17 1.60 -12.25 -3.30
C ARG A 17 1.18 -10.89 -2.72
N MET A 18 1.76 -9.79 -3.23
CA MET A 18 1.47 -8.42 -2.77
C MET A 18 -0.03 -8.09 -2.75
N ARG A 19 -0.78 -8.57 -3.76
CA ARG A 19 -2.25 -8.48 -3.82
C ARG A 19 -2.92 -9.05 -2.56
N LEU A 20 -2.58 -10.29 -2.19
CA LEU A 20 -3.17 -10.97 -1.04
C LEU A 20 -2.77 -10.31 0.29
N ASN A 21 -1.55 -9.75 0.36
CA ASN A 21 -1.09 -9.04 1.55
C ASN A 21 -1.90 -7.75 1.75
N GLY A 22 -2.17 -6.99 0.67
CA GLY A 22 -3.03 -5.81 0.71
C GLY A 22 -4.47 -6.16 1.11
N GLU A 23 -5.04 -7.23 0.55
CA GLU A 23 -6.38 -7.70 0.93
C GLU A 23 -6.45 -8.17 2.40
N ALA A 24 -5.37 -8.78 2.92
CA ALA A 24 -5.28 -9.16 4.34
C ALA A 24 -5.20 -7.93 5.25
N PHE A 25 -4.44 -6.91 4.85
CA PHE A 25 -4.37 -5.63 5.53
C PHE A 25 -5.74 -4.92 5.54
N GLU A 26 -6.44 -4.89 4.40
CA GLU A 26 -7.80 -4.32 4.33
C GLU A 26 -8.73 -4.97 5.35
N ARG A 27 -8.68 -6.31 5.47
CA ARG A 27 -9.46 -7.04 6.46
C ARG A 27 -9.04 -6.73 7.90
N SER A 28 -7.75 -6.66 8.20
CA SER A 28 -7.28 -6.39 9.57
C SER A 28 -7.63 -4.98 10.04
N GLU A 29 -7.67 -4.02 9.12
CA GLU A 29 -8.00 -2.62 9.40
C GLU A 29 -9.50 -2.29 9.28
N GLY A 30 -10.34 -3.25 8.88
CA GLY A 30 -11.78 -3.05 8.66
C GLY A 30 -12.11 -2.14 7.47
N LEU A 31 -11.22 -2.11 6.47
CA LEU A 31 -11.41 -1.37 5.22
C LEU A 31 -12.36 -2.11 4.29
N VAL A 32 -13.01 -1.34 3.41
CA VAL A 32 -13.80 -1.91 2.31
C VAL A 32 -12.85 -2.68 1.38
N PRO A 33 -13.21 -3.90 0.92
CA PRO A 33 -12.36 -4.65 -0.01
C PRO A 33 -11.99 -3.81 -1.25
N GLY A 34 -10.71 -3.78 -1.59
CA GLY A 34 -10.16 -3.00 -2.70
C GLY A 34 -9.83 -1.53 -2.38
N ALA A 35 -10.22 -1.00 -1.21
CA ALA A 35 -9.95 0.39 -0.84
C ALA A 35 -8.45 0.71 -0.80
N TYR A 36 -7.61 -0.25 -0.39
CA TYR A 36 -6.16 -0.06 -0.32
C TYR A 36 -5.54 0.13 -1.69
N PHE A 37 -5.84 -0.76 -2.64
CA PHE A 37 -5.30 -0.67 -4.00
C PHE A 37 -5.90 0.51 -4.79
N HIS A 38 -7.16 0.85 -4.54
CA HIS A 38 -7.76 2.04 -5.12
C HIS A 38 -7.03 3.32 -4.67
N ALA A 39 -6.74 3.45 -3.36
CA ALA A 39 -5.99 4.60 -2.84
C ALA A 39 -4.57 4.69 -3.43
N LEU A 40 -3.88 3.55 -3.61
CA LEU A 40 -2.51 3.50 -4.11
C LEU A 40 -2.38 3.72 -5.63
N GLY A 41 -3.38 3.29 -6.41
CA GLY A 41 -3.27 3.21 -7.87
C GLY A 41 -4.21 4.12 -8.65
N GLU A 42 -5.30 4.58 -8.05
CA GLU A 42 -6.41 5.20 -8.78
C GLU A 42 -6.81 6.56 -8.20
N HIS A 43 -6.84 6.72 -6.87
CA HIS A 43 -7.24 7.98 -6.23
C HIS A 43 -6.12 9.03 -6.39
N PRO A 44 -6.36 10.18 -7.05
CA PRO A 44 -5.30 11.16 -7.36
C PRO A 44 -4.50 11.61 -6.13
N ASP A 45 -5.18 11.94 -5.04
CA ASP A 45 -4.52 12.37 -3.80
C ASP A 45 -3.77 11.21 -3.12
N GLY A 46 -4.30 9.99 -3.23
CA GLY A 46 -3.70 8.78 -2.64
C GLY A 46 -2.42 8.38 -3.36
N VAL A 47 -2.44 8.43 -4.68
CA VAL A 47 -1.25 8.25 -5.54
C VAL A 47 -0.20 9.31 -5.23
N ALA A 48 -0.60 10.58 -5.08
CA ALA A 48 0.33 11.67 -4.80
C ALA A 48 1.03 11.52 -3.44
N ILE A 49 0.26 11.28 -2.37
CA ILE A 49 0.83 11.12 -1.03
C ILE A 49 1.64 9.83 -0.89
N TYR A 50 1.25 8.75 -1.58
CA TYR A 50 2.02 7.51 -1.60
C TYR A 50 3.38 7.68 -2.29
N LYS A 51 3.44 8.39 -3.41
CA LYS A 51 4.72 8.73 -4.06
C LYS A 51 5.63 9.55 -3.15
N ALA A 52 5.07 10.54 -2.44
CA ALA A 52 5.83 11.32 -1.46
C ALA A 52 6.35 10.45 -0.31
N LEU A 53 5.59 9.44 0.11
CA LEU A 53 6.01 8.46 1.12
C LEU A 53 7.21 7.62 0.63
N GLU A 54 7.19 7.16 -0.62
CA GLU A 54 8.28 6.33 -1.20
C GLU A 54 9.64 7.05 -1.24
N VAL A 55 9.64 8.39 -1.31
CA VAL A 55 10.86 9.22 -1.33
C VAL A 55 11.15 9.90 0.01
N GLY A 56 10.34 9.67 1.04
CA GLY A 56 10.53 10.22 2.38
C GLY A 56 10.11 11.69 2.55
N GLU A 57 9.34 12.24 1.61
CA GLU A 57 8.77 13.60 1.69
C GLU A 57 7.46 13.65 2.49
N ALA A 58 6.82 12.49 2.69
CA ALA A 58 5.66 12.32 3.56
C ALA A 58 5.90 11.27 4.64
N THR A 59 5.13 11.36 5.73
CA THR A 59 5.18 10.40 6.85
C THR A 59 4.04 9.38 6.76
N GLN A 60 4.19 8.26 7.47
CA GLN A 60 3.16 7.24 7.60
C GLN A 60 1.86 7.80 8.19
N GLU A 61 1.93 8.76 9.12
CA GLU A 61 0.77 9.42 9.72
C GLU A 61 0.03 10.31 8.72
N GLN A 62 0.75 10.97 7.80
CA GLN A 62 0.17 11.77 6.73
C GLN A 62 -0.53 10.90 5.67
N TRP A 63 0.01 9.72 5.40
CA TRP A 63 -0.58 8.74 4.49
C TRP A 63 -1.81 8.03 5.08
N GLY A 64 -1.82 7.75 6.39
CA GLY A 64 -2.66 6.77 7.08
C GLY A 64 -4.20 6.83 6.88
N PRO A 65 -4.93 5.90 7.54
CA PRO A 65 -6.33 5.48 7.25
C PRO A 65 -7.39 6.58 7.08
N ARG A 66 -7.13 7.82 7.50
CA ARG A 66 -8.01 8.97 7.29
C ARG A 66 -8.22 9.29 5.80
N ASN A 67 -7.31 8.84 4.93
CA ASN A 67 -7.38 9.04 3.48
C ASN A 67 -8.03 7.87 2.71
N PHE A 68 -8.38 6.76 3.36
CA PHE A 68 -8.77 5.50 2.71
C PHE A 68 -10.30 5.26 2.65
N GLY A 69 -11.10 6.30 2.89
CA GLY A 69 -12.56 6.18 2.95
C GLY A 69 -13.09 5.56 4.25
N THR A 70 -14.41 5.46 4.35
CA THR A 70 -15.14 5.05 5.57
C THR A 70 -14.80 3.63 6.02
N ARG A 71 -14.25 3.50 7.24
CA ARG A 71 -14.13 2.22 7.94
C ARG A 71 -15.50 1.59 8.11
N THR A 72 -15.63 0.31 7.76
CA THR A 72 -16.85 -0.42 8.09
C THR A 72 -16.86 -0.67 9.60
N ARG A 73 -17.87 -0.15 10.31
CA ARG A 73 -18.09 -0.52 11.72
C ARG A 73 -18.51 -1.99 11.74
N SER A 74 -17.65 -2.88 12.24
CA SER A 74 -18.09 -4.24 12.59
C SER A 74 -19.11 -4.16 13.73
N PRO A 75 -20.28 -4.82 13.64
CA PRO A 75 -21.12 -5.02 14.81
C PRO A 75 -20.39 -5.97 15.76
N ARG A 76 -20.47 -5.66 17.06
CA ARG A 76 -20.06 -6.55 18.15
C ARG A 76 -21.00 -7.74 18.25
#